data_AF-N1PNW6-F1
#
_entry.id   AF-N1PNW6-F1
#
_cell.length_a   1.000
_cell.length_b   1.000
_cell.length_c   1.000
_cell.angle_alpha   90.00
_cell.angle_beta   90.00
_cell.angle_gamma   90.00
#
_symmetry.space_group_name_H-M   'P 1'
#
loop_
_entity.id
_entity.type
_entity.pdbx_description
1 polymer ?
#
loop_
_entity_poly.entity_id
_entity_poly.type
_entity_poly.pdbx_seq_one_letter_code
_entity_poly.pdbx_strand_id
1 'polypeptide(L)'
;MGSFIEKIKAKLPGHHGDKKDATESTTASPAPASTQATAPAPTPAAAPKTAASTGRPKVLFVLTSHDKMGDTDNPTGWYLPEFAHPYYKLAPHAEITIASPKGGEAPLDPSSVEMFKEDAESTRFLKEKEALWKNTEKLELFVGRETEFDAIFYVGGHGPMFDLATDQTSHSLIRTFYESNRIVSAVCHGPAALANAKLSDGSYLVAGKDVTGFTNVEEDQVGLSSVMPFLLESKLVENGGQFVQATEPWGAKVVNSGLEGRLITGQNPNSAGPVGEAILKALERR
;
A
#
# COMPACT_ATOMS: atom_id res chain seq x y z
N MET A 1 -17.30 -18.76 -6.59
CA MET A 1 -16.55 -18.57 -5.33
C MET A 1 -15.56 -19.69 -5.03
N GLY A 2 -15.87 -20.98 -5.27
CA GLY A 2 -14.96 -22.09 -4.95
C GLY A 2 -13.66 -22.18 -5.78
N SER A 3 -13.54 -21.49 -6.93
CA SER A 3 -12.39 -21.67 -7.84
C SER A 3 -11.13 -20.89 -7.46
N PHE A 4 -11.21 -19.86 -6.62
CA PHE A 4 -10.07 -19.02 -6.27
C PHE A 4 -9.20 -19.66 -5.18
N ILE A 5 -9.83 -20.12 -4.10
CA ILE A 5 -9.15 -20.79 -2.97
C ILE A 5 -8.62 -22.17 -3.35
N GLU A 6 -9.32 -22.93 -4.22
CA GLU A 6 -8.83 -24.25 -4.66
C GLU A 6 -7.60 -24.19 -5.55
N LYS A 7 -7.40 -23.11 -6.32
CA LYS A 7 -6.19 -22.90 -7.11
C LYS A 7 -4.96 -22.62 -6.23
N ILE A 8 -5.15 -22.06 -5.03
CA ILE A 8 -4.09 -21.69 -4.08
C ILE A 8 -3.62 -22.89 -3.24
N LYS A 9 -4.55 -23.72 -2.76
CA LYS A 9 -4.24 -24.86 -1.86
C LYS A 9 -3.45 -26.00 -2.52
N ALA A 10 -3.41 -26.08 -3.84
CA ALA A 10 -2.86 -27.25 -4.54
C ALA A 10 -1.32 -27.35 -4.60
N LYS A 11 -0.55 -26.35 -4.12
CA LYS A 11 0.86 -26.21 -4.55
C LYS A 11 1.90 -25.77 -3.51
N LEU A 12 1.63 -25.84 -2.21
CA LEU A 12 2.66 -25.56 -1.19
C LEU A 12 2.89 -26.76 -0.24
N PRO A 13 4.15 -27.16 0.03
CA PRO A 13 4.46 -28.23 0.96
C PRO A 13 4.25 -27.77 2.41
N GLY A 14 3.54 -28.59 3.18
CA GLY A 14 3.16 -28.29 4.56
C GLY A 14 4.35 -28.28 5.52
N HIS A 15 4.37 -27.29 6.42
CA HIS A 15 5.27 -27.26 7.56
C HIS A 15 4.46 -27.17 8.86
N HIS A 16 4.63 -28.16 9.74
CA HIS A 16 4.09 -28.21 11.09
C HIS A 16 5.17 -27.70 12.06
N GLY A 17 4.80 -26.76 12.93
CA GLY A 17 5.66 -26.28 14.02
C GLY A 17 4.81 -25.90 15.24
N ASP A 18 5.13 -26.54 16.37
CA ASP A 18 4.43 -26.54 17.65
C ASP A 18 4.33 -25.17 18.36
N LYS A 19 3.18 -24.93 18.99
CA LYS A 19 2.99 -23.88 20.00
C LYS A 19 3.44 -24.35 21.38
N LYS A 20 4.08 -23.47 22.15
CA LYS A 20 4.18 -23.59 23.62
C LYS A 20 3.62 -22.33 24.27
N ASP A 21 2.67 -22.57 25.17
CA ASP A 21 2.09 -21.61 26.11
C ASP A 21 3.11 -21.16 27.17
N ALA A 22 2.96 -19.92 27.62
CA ALA A 22 3.31 -19.53 28.99
C ALA A 22 2.38 -18.40 29.46
N THR A 23 1.74 -18.65 30.59
CA THR A 23 0.82 -17.81 31.36
C THR A 23 1.54 -16.96 32.43
N GLU A 24 0.84 -15.90 32.88
CA GLU A 24 0.85 -15.19 34.19
C GLU A 24 1.02 -13.66 34.00
N SER A 25 -0.02 -12.84 34.21
CA SER A 25 -0.60 -12.36 35.48
C SER A 25 0.37 -11.52 36.33
N THR A 26 0.12 -10.21 36.44
CA THR A 26 -0.14 -9.53 37.73
C THR A 26 -0.59 -8.08 37.54
N THR A 27 -1.40 -7.66 38.50
CA THR A 27 -2.15 -6.41 38.69
C THR A 27 -1.31 -5.27 39.27
N ALA A 28 -1.59 -4.01 38.91
CA ALA A 28 -1.51 -2.86 39.82
C ALA A 28 -2.37 -1.69 39.32
N SER A 29 -3.20 -1.14 40.22
CA SER A 29 -4.07 0.03 40.03
C SER A 29 -3.41 1.33 40.55
N PRO A 30 -3.97 2.53 40.25
CA PRO A 30 -3.21 3.77 40.05
C PRO A 30 -3.37 4.83 41.17
N ALA A 31 -2.54 5.88 41.13
CA ALA A 31 -2.76 7.20 41.75
C ALA A 31 -1.74 8.22 41.21
N PRO A 32 -1.91 9.55 41.43
CA PRO A 32 -2.98 10.41 40.95
C PRO A 32 -2.45 11.56 40.07
N ALA A 33 -3.40 12.30 39.48
CA ALA A 33 -3.19 13.39 38.53
C ALA A 33 -2.43 14.61 39.10
N SER A 34 -1.59 15.21 38.25
CA SER A 34 -1.13 16.60 38.38
C SER A 34 -1.57 17.40 37.16
N THR A 35 -2.51 18.32 37.38
CA THR A 35 -2.98 19.31 36.41
C THR A 35 -1.94 20.42 36.24
N GLN A 36 -1.34 20.52 35.05
CA GLN A 36 -0.74 21.77 34.56
C GLN A 36 -1.53 22.23 33.35
N ALA A 37 -2.11 23.43 33.47
CA ALA A 37 -2.79 24.12 32.38
C ALA A 37 -1.75 24.57 31.36
N THR A 38 -1.82 24.02 30.14
CA THR A 38 -1.07 24.52 28.99
C THR A 38 -1.96 25.48 28.19
N ALA A 39 -1.39 26.65 27.86
CA ALA A 39 -2.04 27.66 27.03
C ALA A 39 -2.32 27.11 25.61
N PRO A 40 -3.37 27.59 24.91
CA PRO A 40 -3.69 27.11 23.57
C PRO A 40 -2.59 27.50 22.58
N ALA A 41 -2.10 26.52 21.84
CA ALA A 41 -1.22 26.73 20.71
C ALA A 41 -1.94 27.56 19.61
N PRO A 42 -1.23 28.45 18.90
CA PRO A 42 -1.82 29.22 17.81
C PRO A 42 -2.29 28.28 16.70
N THR A 43 -3.51 28.51 16.21
CA THR A 43 -4.07 27.81 15.05
C THR A 43 -3.15 28.00 13.85
N PRO A 44 -2.72 26.93 13.16
CA PRO A 44 -1.95 27.07 11.92
C PRO A 44 -2.83 27.78 10.89
N ALA A 45 -2.33 28.87 10.32
CA ALA A 45 -2.97 29.55 9.20
C ALA A 45 -3.18 28.55 8.05
N ALA A 46 -4.38 28.56 7.46
CA ALA A 46 -4.71 27.72 6.33
C ALA A 46 -3.68 27.89 5.22
N ALA A 47 -3.07 26.78 4.79
CA ALA A 47 -2.17 26.76 3.64
C ALA A 47 -2.90 27.32 2.40
N PRO A 48 -2.23 28.13 1.57
CA PRO A 48 -2.85 28.68 0.38
C PRO A 48 -3.31 27.55 -0.54
N LYS A 49 -4.56 27.64 -1.01
CA LYS A 49 -5.09 26.77 -2.06
C LYS A 49 -4.17 26.88 -3.28
N THR A 50 -3.36 25.86 -3.51
CA THR A 50 -2.50 25.76 -4.69
C THR A 50 -3.38 25.83 -5.94
N ALA A 51 -3.07 26.77 -6.83
CA ALA A 51 -3.74 26.94 -8.11
C ALA A 51 -3.75 25.64 -8.91
N ALA A 52 -4.88 25.32 -9.53
CA ALA A 52 -5.04 24.14 -10.37
C ALA A 52 -3.97 24.13 -11.48
N SER A 53 -3.23 23.02 -11.54
CA SER A 53 -2.29 22.72 -12.63
C SER A 53 -3.05 22.73 -13.97
N THR A 54 -2.57 23.50 -14.94
CA THR A 54 -3.13 23.55 -16.30
C THR A 54 -2.69 22.38 -17.19
N GLY A 55 -1.96 21.39 -16.64
CA GLY A 55 -1.52 20.18 -17.32
C GLY A 55 -2.30 18.94 -16.88
N ARG A 56 -2.17 17.82 -17.63
CA ARG A 56 -2.75 16.53 -17.22
C ARG A 56 -2.22 16.15 -15.83
N PRO A 57 -3.07 15.63 -14.92
CA PRO A 57 -2.60 15.21 -13.60
C PRO A 57 -1.47 14.19 -13.70
N LYS A 58 -0.53 14.21 -12.74
CA LYS A 58 0.62 13.32 -12.74
C LYS A 58 0.57 12.36 -11.56
N VAL A 59 0.78 11.06 -11.82
CA VAL A 59 0.76 10.00 -10.80
C VAL A 59 2.08 9.23 -10.79
N LEU A 60 2.71 9.15 -9.63
CA LEU A 60 3.89 8.32 -9.41
C LEU A 60 3.45 6.93 -8.93
N PHE A 61 3.64 5.91 -9.75
CA PHE A 61 3.45 4.52 -9.35
C PHE A 61 4.76 3.99 -8.77
N VAL A 62 4.71 3.41 -7.58
CA VAL A 62 5.86 2.81 -6.91
C VAL A 62 5.71 1.31 -6.88
N LEU A 63 6.69 0.62 -7.47
CA LEU A 63 6.85 -0.83 -7.43
C LEU A 63 7.94 -1.21 -6.43
N THR A 64 7.86 -2.42 -5.89
CA THR A 64 8.96 -3.03 -5.13
C THR A 64 10.17 -3.33 -6.03
N SER A 65 11.35 -3.41 -5.41
CA SER A 65 12.56 -3.99 -5.99
C SER A 65 12.99 -5.29 -5.30
N HIS A 66 12.08 -5.92 -4.55
CA HIS A 66 12.28 -7.16 -3.81
C HIS A 66 11.70 -8.36 -4.56
N ASP A 67 12.51 -9.39 -4.80
CA ASP A 67 12.22 -10.48 -5.73
C ASP A 67 12.12 -11.87 -5.09
N LYS A 68 12.33 -11.99 -3.77
CA LYS A 68 12.26 -13.26 -3.04
C LYS A 68 11.35 -13.20 -1.81
N MET A 69 10.78 -14.33 -1.42
CA MET A 69 9.94 -14.39 -0.23
C MET A 69 10.80 -14.58 1.03
N GLY A 70 11.08 -13.51 1.77
CA GLY A 70 11.91 -13.55 2.96
C GLY A 70 13.31 -14.10 2.67
N ASP A 71 13.79 -15.01 3.53
CA ASP A 71 15.08 -15.71 3.35
C ASP A 71 14.97 -16.96 2.46
N THR A 72 13.86 -17.15 1.74
CA THR A 72 13.66 -18.29 0.84
C THR A 72 14.10 -17.96 -0.60
N ASP A 73 14.21 -18.98 -1.45
CA ASP A 73 14.42 -18.80 -2.89
C ASP A 73 13.11 -18.71 -3.70
N ASN A 74 11.95 -18.68 -3.03
CA ASN A 74 10.68 -18.55 -3.74
C ASN A 74 10.54 -17.13 -4.29
N PRO A 75 10.18 -16.95 -5.58
CA PRO A 75 10.07 -15.63 -6.16
C PRO A 75 8.88 -14.85 -5.58
N THR A 76 9.02 -13.53 -5.50
CA THR A 76 7.94 -12.59 -5.22
C THR A 76 8.14 -11.32 -6.06
N GLY A 77 7.25 -10.34 -5.87
CA GLY A 77 7.35 -9.06 -6.55
C GLY A 77 6.10 -8.21 -6.37
N TRP A 78 5.86 -7.33 -7.34
CA TRP A 78 4.57 -6.66 -7.48
C TRP A 78 3.54 -7.60 -8.13
N TYR A 79 2.25 -7.39 -7.83
CA TYR A 79 1.16 -8.26 -8.27
C TYR A 79 0.49 -7.77 -9.57
N LEU A 80 0.35 -8.63 -10.59
CA LEU A 80 -0.06 -8.24 -11.95
C LEU A 80 -1.33 -7.35 -12.05
N PRO A 81 -2.51 -7.79 -11.56
CA PRO A 81 -3.73 -6.99 -11.67
C PRO A 81 -3.67 -5.68 -10.88
N GLU A 82 -2.84 -5.63 -9.83
CA GLU A 82 -2.70 -4.46 -8.95
C GLU A 82 -1.90 -3.33 -9.58
N PHE A 83 -1.12 -3.62 -10.62
CA PHE A 83 -0.57 -2.60 -11.51
C PHE A 83 -1.48 -2.39 -12.72
N ALA A 84 -1.91 -3.48 -13.37
CA ALA A 84 -2.62 -3.40 -14.65
C ALA A 84 -3.95 -2.65 -14.54
N HIS A 85 -4.81 -2.98 -13.57
CA HIS A 85 -6.14 -2.39 -13.48
C HIS A 85 -6.08 -0.89 -13.15
N PRO A 86 -5.34 -0.41 -12.12
CA PRO A 86 -5.24 1.02 -11.86
C PRO A 86 -4.59 1.78 -13.02
N TYR A 87 -3.59 1.20 -13.68
CA TYR A 87 -2.96 1.81 -14.85
C TYR A 87 -3.98 2.07 -15.96
N TYR A 88 -4.82 1.10 -16.32
CA TYR A 88 -5.82 1.29 -17.38
C TYR A 88 -6.91 2.30 -17.01
N LYS A 89 -7.24 2.45 -15.72
CA LYS A 89 -8.15 3.51 -15.25
C LYS A 89 -7.53 4.90 -15.34
N LEU A 90 -6.23 5.03 -15.08
CA LEU A 90 -5.57 6.32 -14.92
C LEU A 90 -4.85 6.81 -16.19
N ALA A 91 -4.20 5.95 -16.97
CA ALA A 91 -3.39 6.33 -18.13
C ALA A 91 -4.12 7.16 -19.20
N PRO A 92 -5.44 6.98 -19.44
CA PRO A 92 -6.18 7.85 -20.35
C PRO A 92 -6.35 9.30 -19.85
N HIS A 93 -6.24 9.52 -18.54
CA HIS A 93 -6.57 10.80 -17.88
C HIS A 93 -5.37 11.48 -17.22
N ALA A 94 -4.36 10.71 -16.81
CA ALA A 94 -3.18 11.17 -16.11
C ALA A 94 -1.90 10.74 -16.84
N GLU A 95 -0.81 11.47 -16.60
CA GLU A 95 0.54 11.03 -16.92
C GLU A 95 1.03 10.14 -15.77
N ILE A 96 1.59 8.98 -16.11
CA ILE A 96 2.02 8.00 -15.12
C ILE A 96 3.53 7.81 -15.24
N THR A 97 4.25 8.04 -14.14
CA THR A 97 5.68 7.72 -13.98
C THR A 97 5.81 6.50 -13.10
N ILE A 98 6.67 5.55 -13.47
CA ILE A 98 6.92 4.33 -12.70
C ILE A 98 8.28 4.41 -12.04
N ALA A 99 8.33 4.16 -10.75
CA ALA A 99 9.55 4.15 -9.96
C ALA A 99 9.66 2.89 -9.10
N SER A 100 10.88 2.53 -8.73
CA SER A 100 11.16 1.52 -7.72
C SER A 100 12.40 1.90 -6.90
N PRO A 101 12.59 1.37 -5.68
CA PRO A 101 13.75 1.72 -4.84
C PRO A 101 15.10 1.61 -5.56
N LYS A 102 15.31 0.55 -6.36
CA LYS A 102 16.56 0.33 -7.10
C LYS A 102 16.56 0.93 -8.51
N GLY A 103 15.40 1.31 -9.04
CA GLY A 103 15.25 1.60 -10.47
C GLY A 103 15.44 0.35 -11.33
N GLY A 104 15.38 0.50 -12.66
CA GLY A 104 15.54 -0.62 -13.59
C GLY A 104 14.36 -1.59 -13.54
N GLU A 105 14.64 -2.89 -13.63
CA GLU A 105 13.61 -3.93 -13.66
C GLU A 105 13.03 -4.20 -12.25
N ALA A 106 11.74 -3.93 -12.08
CA ALA A 106 10.96 -4.28 -10.90
C ALA A 106 10.38 -5.70 -11.04
N PRO A 107 10.63 -6.60 -10.08
CA PRO A 107 10.26 -8.01 -10.16
C PRO A 107 8.74 -8.19 -10.13
N LEU A 108 8.21 -8.93 -11.09
CA LEU A 108 6.81 -9.36 -11.15
C LEU A 108 6.66 -10.69 -10.41
N ASP A 109 5.68 -10.78 -9.51
CA ASP A 109 5.31 -12.05 -8.87
C ASP A 109 4.73 -13.04 -9.91
N PRO A 110 5.42 -14.18 -10.20
CA PRO A 110 4.94 -15.15 -11.20
C PRO A 110 3.62 -15.81 -10.83
N SER A 111 3.27 -15.88 -9.53
CA SER A 111 2.00 -16.45 -9.08
C SER A 111 0.81 -15.63 -9.58
N SER A 112 0.98 -14.30 -9.66
CA SER A 112 -0.04 -13.39 -10.17
C SER A 112 -0.29 -13.58 -11.67
N VAL A 113 0.77 -13.88 -12.45
CA VAL A 113 0.67 -14.18 -13.88
C VAL A 113 -0.16 -15.43 -14.11
N GLU A 114 0.14 -16.51 -13.38
CA GLU A 114 -0.60 -17.77 -13.52
C GLU A 114 -2.04 -17.65 -13.03
N MET A 115 -2.26 -16.96 -11.90
CA MET A 115 -3.58 -16.80 -11.31
C MET A 115 -4.52 -15.95 -12.19
N PHE A 116 -3.98 -14.93 -12.87
CA PHE A 116 -4.74 -13.97 -13.69
C PHE A 116 -4.55 -14.19 -15.20
N LYS A 117 -4.13 -15.39 -15.65
CA LYS A 117 -3.98 -15.72 -17.07
C LYS A 117 -5.28 -15.69 -17.89
N GLU A 118 -6.43 -15.71 -17.23
CA GLU A 118 -7.77 -15.59 -17.84
C GLU A 118 -8.32 -14.15 -17.79
N ASP A 119 -7.61 -13.24 -17.11
CA ASP A 119 -7.97 -11.82 -17.05
C ASP A 119 -7.44 -11.10 -18.30
N ALA A 120 -8.36 -10.59 -19.12
CA ALA A 120 -8.03 -9.93 -20.38
C ALA A 120 -7.21 -8.64 -20.21
N GLU A 121 -7.42 -7.87 -19.13
CA GLU A 121 -6.64 -6.66 -18.88
C GLU A 121 -5.23 -7.02 -18.41
N SER A 122 -5.11 -7.97 -17.49
CA SER A 122 -3.82 -8.43 -16.96
C SER A 122 -2.94 -9.06 -18.06
N THR A 123 -3.52 -9.95 -18.88
CA THR A 123 -2.80 -10.61 -19.99
C THR A 123 -2.37 -9.61 -21.07
N ARG A 124 -3.22 -8.64 -21.39
CA ARG A 124 -2.89 -7.54 -22.31
C ARG A 124 -1.79 -6.66 -21.76
N PHE A 125 -1.88 -6.28 -20.49
CA PHE A 125 -0.87 -5.46 -19.82
C PHE A 125 0.49 -6.14 -19.84
N LEU A 126 0.53 -7.42 -19.46
CA LEU A 126 1.75 -8.23 -19.47
C LEU A 126 2.44 -8.24 -20.84
N LYS A 127 1.65 -8.31 -21.92
CA LYS A 127 2.15 -8.34 -23.29
C LYS A 127 2.57 -6.97 -23.83
N GLU A 128 1.80 -5.93 -23.53
CA GLU A 128 1.92 -4.62 -24.20
C GLU A 128 2.70 -3.58 -23.40
N LYS A 129 2.89 -3.79 -22.09
CA LYS A 129 3.36 -2.77 -21.15
C LYS A 129 4.64 -3.13 -20.41
N GLU A 130 5.35 -4.17 -20.87
CA GLU A 130 6.60 -4.67 -20.28
C GLU A 130 7.64 -3.60 -19.98
N ALA A 131 7.79 -2.62 -20.87
CA ALA A 131 8.74 -1.53 -20.67
C ALA A 131 8.50 -0.72 -19.39
N LEU A 132 7.26 -0.69 -18.86
CA LEU A 132 6.90 0.08 -17.67
C LEU A 132 7.58 -0.43 -16.40
N TRP A 133 7.69 -1.75 -16.22
CA TRP A 133 8.36 -2.33 -15.05
C TRP A 133 9.80 -2.73 -15.34
N LYS A 134 10.21 -2.88 -16.61
CA LYS A 134 11.63 -3.11 -16.95
C LYS A 134 12.52 -1.87 -16.85
N ASN A 135 11.93 -0.68 -16.93
CA ASN A 135 12.67 0.59 -16.97
C ASN A 135 12.12 1.58 -15.94
N THR A 136 11.98 1.14 -14.68
CA THR A 136 11.55 2.04 -13.61
C THR A 136 12.62 3.09 -13.30
N GLU A 137 12.17 4.31 -13.00
CA GLU A 137 13.04 5.34 -12.44
C GLU A 137 13.46 4.96 -11.02
N LYS A 138 14.64 5.39 -10.59
CA LYS A 138 15.06 5.17 -9.20
C LYS A 138 14.26 6.08 -8.28
N LEU A 139 13.63 5.53 -7.24
CA LEU A 139 12.69 6.25 -6.38
C LEU A 139 13.30 7.50 -5.72
N GLU A 140 14.60 7.44 -5.38
CA GLU A 140 15.32 8.57 -4.78
C GLU A 140 15.35 9.84 -5.65
N LEU A 141 15.19 9.70 -6.97
CA LEU A 141 15.16 10.83 -7.90
C LEU A 141 13.95 11.74 -7.73
N PHE A 142 12.93 11.30 -6.97
CA PHE A 142 11.71 12.06 -6.74
C PHE A 142 11.70 12.82 -5.41
N VAL A 143 12.72 12.62 -4.55
CA VAL A 143 12.85 13.38 -3.31
C VAL A 143 13.09 14.86 -3.63
N GLY A 144 12.26 15.74 -3.09
CA GLY A 144 12.26 17.18 -3.40
C GLY A 144 11.56 17.56 -4.71
N ARG A 145 10.97 16.59 -5.43
CA ARG A 145 10.22 16.78 -6.68
C ARG A 145 8.75 16.36 -6.55
N GLU A 146 8.28 16.16 -5.33
CA GLU A 146 6.93 15.68 -5.02
C GLU A 146 5.84 16.65 -5.51
N THR A 147 6.17 17.93 -5.63
CA THR A 147 5.27 18.97 -6.16
C THR A 147 5.00 18.84 -7.65
N GLU A 148 5.81 18.04 -8.37
CA GLU A 148 5.56 17.69 -9.77
C GLU A 148 4.40 16.69 -9.92
N PHE A 149 3.97 16.04 -8.84
CA PHE A 149 2.95 14.99 -8.86
C PHE A 149 1.70 15.38 -8.08
N ASP A 150 0.56 14.84 -8.52
CA ASP A 150 -0.73 14.99 -7.86
C ASP A 150 -1.07 13.81 -6.96
N ALA A 151 -0.49 12.65 -7.25
CA ALA A 151 -0.71 11.41 -6.52
C ALA A 151 0.54 10.52 -6.52
N ILE A 152 0.69 9.75 -5.45
CA ILE A 152 1.59 8.59 -5.36
C ILE A 152 0.75 7.34 -5.09
N PHE A 153 1.05 6.26 -5.82
CA PHE A 153 0.34 4.99 -5.74
C PHE A 153 1.32 3.83 -5.55
N TYR A 154 1.16 3.10 -4.46
CA TYR A 154 1.95 1.92 -4.13
C TYR A 154 1.22 0.66 -4.59
N VAL A 155 1.79 -0.01 -5.59
CA VAL A 155 1.31 -1.31 -6.06
C VAL A 155 1.62 -2.37 -5.01
N GLY A 156 0.70 -3.32 -4.80
CA GLY A 156 0.91 -4.42 -3.86
C GLY A 156 1.60 -5.63 -4.49
N GLY A 157 1.25 -6.83 -4.03
CA GLY A 157 2.10 -8.02 -4.06
C GLY A 157 2.94 -8.14 -2.78
N HIS A 158 3.53 -9.30 -2.50
CA HIS A 158 4.23 -9.50 -1.21
C HIS A 158 5.57 -8.75 -1.11
N GLY A 159 6.22 -8.38 -2.22
CA GLY A 159 7.50 -7.67 -2.21
C GLY A 159 7.55 -6.39 -1.34
N PRO A 160 6.58 -5.46 -1.43
CA PRO A 160 6.45 -4.29 -0.55
C PRO A 160 6.64 -4.53 0.95
N MET A 161 6.30 -5.73 1.45
CA MET A 161 6.48 -6.07 2.87
C MET A 161 7.95 -6.08 3.30
N PHE A 162 8.87 -6.33 2.37
CA PHE A 162 10.28 -6.55 2.65
C PHE A 162 11.15 -5.32 2.41
N ASP A 163 10.89 -4.55 1.35
CA ASP A 163 11.67 -3.34 1.06
C ASP A 163 10.91 -2.07 1.43
N LEU A 164 9.75 -1.83 0.83
CA LEU A 164 9.02 -0.58 0.95
C LEU A 164 8.52 -0.29 2.37
N ALA A 165 8.28 -1.32 3.19
CA ALA A 165 7.90 -1.18 4.60
C ALA A 165 9.00 -0.59 5.50
N THR A 166 10.26 -0.56 5.02
CA THR A 166 11.43 -0.06 5.77
C THR A 166 12.23 0.99 5.01
N ASP A 167 11.91 1.22 3.74
CA ASP A 167 12.60 2.17 2.85
C ASP A 167 12.35 3.63 3.28
N GLN A 168 13.42 4.30 3.74
CA GLN A 168 13.32 5.66 4.27
C GLN A 168 13.03 6.71 3.19
N THR A 169 13.44 6.46 1.95
CA THR A 169 13.14 7.32 0.80
C THR A 169 11.63 7.33 0.54
N SER A 170 11.04 6.13 0.44
CA SER A 170 9.61 5.89 0.32
C SER A 170 8.83 6.57 1.45
N HIS A 171 9.22 6.34 2.71
CA HIS A 171 8.57 6.99 3.86
C HIS A 171 8.64 8.52 3.79
N SER A 172 9.77 9.08 3.36
CA SER A 172 9.92 10.53 3.22
C SER A 172 9.01 11.08 2.12
N LEU A 173 8.93 10.40 0.96
CA LEU A 173 8.02 10.77 -0.12
C LEU A 173 6.57 10.72 0.34
N ILE A 174 6.15 9.64 1.01
CA ILE A 174 4.80 9.49 1.55
C ILE A 174 4.42 10.67 2.44
N ARG A 175 5.29 11.02 3.39
CA ARG A 175 5.10 12.18 4.27
C ARG A 175 4.94 13.47 3.47
N THR A 176 5.88 13.76 2.57
CA THR A 176 5.86 15.02 1.80
C THR A 176 4.61 15.10 0.90
N PHE A 177 4.24 14.01 0.24
CA PHE A 177 3.01 13.95 -0.56
C PHE A 177 1.79 14.23 0.31
N TYR A 178 1.65 13.53 1.43
CA TYR A 178 0.49 13.68 2.31
C TYR A 178 0.39 15.11 2.89
N GLU A 179 1.49 15.64 3.42
CA GLU A 179 1.53 16.98 4.04
C GLU A 179 1.38 18.11 3.01
N SER A 180 1.77 17.88 1.76
CA SER A 180 1.55 18.80 0.64
C SER A 180 0.18 18.64 -0.01
N ASN A 181 -0.78 18.01 0.68
CA ASN A 181 -2.13 17.79 0.19
C ASN A 181 -2.16 17.00 -1.14
N ARG A 182 -1.20 16.09 -1.38
CA ARG A 182 -1.18 15.15 -2.51
C ARG A 182 -1.91 13.86 -2.15
N ILE A 183 -2.39 13.12 -3.16
CA ILE A 183 -3.06 11.84 -2.92
C ILE A 183 -1.98 10.80 -2.60
N VAL A 184 -2.15 10.08 -1.50
CA VAL A 184 -1.34 8.91 -1.16
C VAL A 184 -2.24 7.70 -1.26
N SER A 185 -1.82 6.71 -2.04
CA SER A 185 -2.66 5.56 -2.32
C SER A 185 -1.89 4.25 -2.36
N ALA A 186 -2.56 3.15 -2.01
CA ALA A 186 -1.96 1.82 -2.03
C ALA A 186 -3.02 0.71 -2.12
N VAL A 187 -2.64 -0.49 -2.55
CA VAL A 187 -3.56 -1.65 -2.60
C VAL A 187 -2.87 -2.92 -2.10
N CYS A 188 -3.65 -3.86 -1.53
CA CYS A 188 -3.19 -5.17 -1.09
C CYS A 188 -2.10 -5.06 -0.03
N HIS A 189 -0.87 -5.46 -0.33
CA HIS A 189 0.30 -5.27 0.53
C HIS A 189 1.06 -3.97 0.31
N GLY A 190 0.71 -3.18 -0.71
CA GLY A 190 1.24 -1.82 -0.91
C GLY A 190 1.14 -0.92 0.33
N PRO A 191 0.06 -1.00 1.16
CA PRO A 191 -0.02 -0.30 2.45
C PRO A 191 1.09 -0.63 3.45
N ALA A 192 1.90 -1.66 3.23
CA ALA A 192 3.11 -1.91 4.03
C ALA A 192 4.06 -0.71 4.01
N ALA A 193 4.17 -0.01 2.86
CA ALA A 193 4.93 1.23 2.73
C ALA A 193 4.36 2.36 3.61
N LEU A 194 3.06 2.35 3.87
CA LEU A 194 2.37 3.35 4.67
C LEU A 194 2.41 3.02 6.17
N ALA A 195 2.49 1.73 6.51
CA ALA A 195 2.34 1.24 7.88
C ALA A 195 3.35 1.89 8.83
N ASN A 196 4.61 2.03 8.42
CA ASN A 196 5.67 2.62 9.24
C ASN A 196 6.00 4.08 8.88
N ALA A 197 5.35 4.66 7.87
CA ALA A 197 5.56 6.05 7.49
C ALA A 197 5.08 6.99 8.60
N LYS A 198 5.90 8.00 8.94
CA LYS A 198 5.59 9.00 9.96
C LYS A 198 5.48 10.39 9.35
N LEU A 199 4.59 11.19 9.93
CA LEU A 199 4.44 12.61 9.63
C LEU A 199 5.51 13.44 10.35
N SER A 200 5.62 14.72 10.00
CA SER A 200 6.56 15.67 10.57
C SER A 200 6.36 15.91 12.06
N ASP A 201 5.15 15.67 12.58
CA ASP A 201 4.84 15.71 14.01
C ASP A 201 5.23 14.44 14.78
N GLY A 202 5.77 13.43 14.08
CA GLY A 202 6.21 12.15 14.63
C GLY A 202 5.11 11.09 14.76
N SER A 203 3.85 11.43 14.47
CA SER A 203 2.75 10.47 14.42
C SER A 203 2.86 9.55 13.21
N TYR A 204 2.32 8.33 13.30
CA TYR A 204 2.19 7.46 12.13
C TYR A 204 1.17 8.03 11.16
N LEU A 205 1.46 7.94 9.85
CA LEU A 205 0.53 8.38 8.80
C LEU A 205 -0.85 7.75 9.01
N VAL A 206 -0.92 6.48 9.37
CA VAL A 206 -2.18 5.74 9.51
C VAL A 206 -2.95 6.05 10.79
N ALA A 207 -2.31 6.71 11.78
CA ALA A 207 -2.93 6.96 13.09
C ALA A 207 -4.24 7.76 12.96
N GLY A 208 -5.31 7.20 13.54
CA GLY A 208 -6.65 7.79 13.58
C GLY A 208 -7.39 7.81 12.23
N LYS A 209 -6.90 7.09 11.21
CA LYS A 209 -7.48 7.08 9.86
C LYS A 209 -8.04 5.71 9.53
N ASP A 210 -9.17 5.69 8.83
CA ASP A 210 -9.66 4.46 8.21
C ASP A 210 -8.65 3.99 7.16
N VAL A 211 -8.25 2.73 7.23
CA VAL A 211 -7.33 2.11 6.28
C VAL A 211 -7.78 0.69 5.98
N THR A 212 -7.37 0.17 4.83
CA THR A 212 -7.49 -1.25 4.50
C THR A 212 -6.19 -1.74 3.86
N GLY A 213 -6.03 -3.04 3.77
CA GLY A 213 -4.93 -3.72 3.09
C GLY A 213 -5.21 -5.21 3.11
N PHE A 214 -4.25 -6.02 2.67
CA PHE A 214 -4.43 -7.46 2.69
C PHE A 214 -4.64 -7.94 4.12
N THR A 215 -5.71 -8.72 4.32
CA THR A 215 -6.14 -9.11 5.67
C THR A 215 -5.31 -10.27 6.19
N ASN A 216 -5.22 -10.40 7.51
CA ASN A 216 -4.59 -11.54 8.15
C ASN A 216 -5.25 -12.86 7.72
N VAL A 217 -6.58 -12.85 7.54
CA VAL A 217 -7.35 -14.01 7.08
C VAL A 217 -6.96 -14.41 5.65
N GLU A 218 -6.80 -13.44 4.75
CA GLU A 218 -6.36 -13.72 3.38
C GLU A 218 -4.90 -14.22 3.36
N GLU A 219 -4.02 -13.69 4.23
CA GLU A 219 -2.63 -14.14 4.40
C GLU A 219 -2.55 -15.61 4.83
N ASP A 220 -3.36 -15.99 5.82
CA ASP A 220 -3.44 -17.37 6.28
C ASP A 220 -3.96 -18.30 5.17
N GLN A 221 -4.90 -17.82 4.34
CA GLN A 221 -5.45 -18.62 3.23
C GLN A 221 -4.45 -18.86 2.10
N VAL A 222 -3.50 -17.94 1.89
CA VAL A 222 -2.39 -18.15 0.95
C VAL A 222 -1.21 -18.89 1.59
N GLY A 223 -1.23 -19.09 2.91
CA GLY A 223 -0.24 -19.90 3.62
C GLY A 223 1.12 -19.23 3.78
N LEU A 224 1.18 -17.90 3.75
CA LEU A 224 2.43 -17.13 3.78
C LEU A 224 2.65 -16.34 5.07
N SER A 225 1.70 -16.40 6.02
CA SER A 225 1.76 -15.68 7.30
C SER A 225 3.07 -15.86 8.06
N SER A 226 3.63 -17.08 8.07
CA SER A 226 4.89 -17.38 8.78
C SER A 226 6.15 -16.88 8.07
N VAL A 227 6.04 -16.46 6.80
CA VAL A 227 7.16 -15.95 6.00
C VAL A 227 7.15 -14.42 6.00
N MET A 228 6.01 -13.80 6.30
CA MET A 228 5.90 -12.35 6.37
C MET A 228 6.70 -11.76 7.54
N PRO A 229 7.41 -10.63 7.33
CA PRO A 229 8.17 -9.98 8.41
C PRO A 229 7.25 -9.44 9.52
N PHE A 230 6.00 -9.15 9.17
CA PHE A 230 4.90 -8.82 10.06
C PHE A 230 3.59 -9.05 9.29
N LEU A 231 2.46 -9.14 9.99
CA LEU A 231 1.15 -9.18 9.35
C LEU A 231 0.62 -7.76 9.10
N LEU A 232 0.25 -7.45 7.86
CA LEU A 232 -0.06 -6.09 7.44
C LEU A 232 -1.22 -5.45 8.22
N GLU A 233 -2.38 -6.12 8.27
CA GLU A 233 -3.54 -5.65 9.04
C GLU A 233 -3.16 -5.39 10.49
N SER A 234 -2.49 -6.35 11.15
CA SER A 234 -2.03 -6.19 12.53
C SER A 234 -1.13 -4.97 12.71
N LYS A 235 -0.21 -4.71 11.76
CA LYS A 235 0.72 -3.59 11.85
C LYS A 235 0.03 -2.24 11.64
N LEU A 236 -0.93 -2.18 10.71
CA LEU A 236 -1.75 -0.99 10.50
C LEU A 236 -2.54 -0.64 11.77
N VAL A 237 -3.14 -1.64 12.43
CA VAL A 237 -3.86 -1.47 13.70
C VAL A 237 -2.92 -1.06 14.84
N GLU A 238 -1.77 -1.73 14.97
CA GLU A 238 -0.74 -1.42 15.99
C GLU A 238 -0.32 0.06 15.93
N ASN A 239 -0.18 0.60 14.71
CA ASN A 239 0.19 1.99 14.48
C ASN A 239 -1.01 2.97 14.47
N GLY A 240 -2.18 2.52 14.96
CA GLY A 240 -3.36 3.36 15.21
C GLY A 240 -4.30 3.53 14.02
N GLY A 241 -4.14 2.74 12.96
CA GLY A 241 -5.07 2.68 11.84
C GLY A 241 -6.39 2.03 12.22
N GLN A 242 -7.50 2.59 11.76
CA GLN A 242 -8.83 2.00 11.91
C GLN A 242 -9.07 1.07 10.72
N PHE A 243 -8.79 -0.21 10.92
CA PHE A 243 -8.82 -1.16 9.81
C PHE A 243 -10.27 -1.48 9.40
N VAL A 244 -10.58 -1.32 8.10
CA VAL A 244 -11.89 -1.58 7.52
C VAL A 244 -11.76 -2.59 6.39
N GLN A 245 -12.46 -3.72 6.48
CA GLN A 245 -12.41 -4.79 5.48
C GLN A 245 -13.75 -4.99 4.77
N ALA A 246 -13.72 -5.72 3.66
CA ALA A 246 -14.89 -6.29 3.01
C ALA A 246 -15.61 -7.27 3.94
N THR A 247 -16.89 -7.51 3.66
CA THR A 247 -17.70 -8.47 4.43
C THR A 247 -17.13 -9.89 4.37
N GLU A 248 -16.56 -10.27 3.22
CA GLU A 248 -15.97 -11.58 2.98
C GLU A 248 -14.53 -11.44 2.50
N PRO A 249 -13.62 -12.37 2.84
CA PRO A 249 -12.28 -12.43 2.26
C PRO A 249 -12.33 -12.39 0.73
N TRP A 250 -11.34 -11.73 0.12
CA TRP A 250 -11.26 -11.48 -1.32
C TRP A 250 -12.33 -10.54 -1.87
N GLY A 251 -13.22 -10.01 -1.05
CA GLY A 251 -14.15 -8.95 -1.46
C GLY A 251 -13.40 -7.66 -1.80
N ALA A 252 -13.86 -6.95 -2.83
CA ALA A 252 -13.29 -5.64 -3.14
C ALA A 252 -13.67 -4.63 -2.05
N LYS A 253 -12.67 -3.93 -1.51
CA LYS A 253 -12.85 -2.87 -0.52
C LYS A 253 -11.84 -1.75 -0.76
N VAL A 254 -12.37 -0.54 -0.87
CA VAL A 254 -11.57 0.69 -0.94
C VAL A 254 -12.01 1.62 0.20
N VAL A 255 -11.02 2.26 0.81
CA VAL A 255 -11.21 3.24 1.87
C VAL A 255 -10.56 4.55 1.44
N ASN A 256 -11.31 5.64 1.52
CA ASN A 256 -10.81 7.00 1.32
C ASN A 256 -10.89 7.73 2.67
N SER A 257 -9.75 8.13 3.22
CA SER A 257 -9.64 8.73 4.56
C SER A 257 -8.61 9.87 4.58
N GLY A 258 -8.27 10.33 5.77
CA GLY A 258 -7.33 11.44 5.96
C GLY A 258 -7.88 12.78 5.51
N LEU A 259 -6.97 13.76 5.38
CA LEU A 259 -7.32 15.13 4.98
C LEU A 259 -8.02 15.11 3.62
N GLU A 260 -9.28 15.55 3.58
CA GLU A 260 -10.12 15.62 2.37
C GLU A 260 -10.24 14.29 1.60
N GLY A 261 -10.06 13.13 2.25
CA GLY A 261 -10.17 11.82 1.59
C GLY A 261 -9.00 11.47 0.67
N ARG A 262 -7.81 12.05 0.91
CA ARG A 262 -6.61 11.91 0.07
C ARG A 262 -5.70 10.73 0.44
N LEU A 263 -6.00 9.99 1.51
CA LEU A 263 -5.41 8.67 1.79
C LEU A 263 -6.35 7.59 1.24
N ILE A 264 -5.94 6.87 0.19
CA ILE A 264 -6.76 5.87 -0.49
C ILE A 264 -6.12 4.50 -0.34
N THR A 265 -6.79 3.55 0.29
CA THR A 265 -6.26 2.18 0.43
C THR A 265 -7.25 1.16 -0.12
N GLY A 266 -6.74 0.09 -0.74
CA GLY A 266 -7.52 -1.05 -1.24
C GLY A 266 -7.10 -2.37 -0.62
N GLN A 267 -8.04 -3.26 -0.36
CA GLN A 267 -7.79 -4.47 0.43
C GLN A 267 -6.92 -5.53 -0.26
N ASN A 268 -7.20 -5.85 -1.52
CA ASN A 268 -6.68 -7.06 -2.18
C ASN A 268 -6.70 -6.87 -3.72
N PRO A 269 -6.32 -7.87 -4.54
CA PRO A 269 -6.32 -7.73 -6.00
C PRO A 269 -7.67 -7.28 -6.58
N ASN A 270 -8.80 -7.73 -6.03
CA ASN A 270 -10.13 -7.33 -6.48
C ASN A 270 -10.46 -5.85 -6.22
N SER A 271 -9.65 -5.19 -5.38
CA SER A 271 -9.76 -3.76 -5.08
C SER A 271 -8.92 -2.90 -6.03
N ALA A 272 -8.09 -3.48 -6.89
CA ALA A 272 -7.15 -2.73 -7.75
C ALA A 272 -7.87 -1.77 -8.71
N GLY A 273 -8.77 -2.26 -9.56
CA GLY A 273 -9.58 -1.41 -10.44
C GLY A 273 -10.33 -0.29 -9.68
N PRO A 274 -11.09 -0.63 -8.60
CA PRO A 274 -11.74 0.36 -7.74
C PRO A 274 -10.80 1.40 -7.12
N VAL A 275 -9.56 1.04 -6.74
CA VAL A 275 -8.55 2.02 -6.28
C VAL A 275 -8.18 2.98 -7.40
N GLY A 276 -7.98 2.49 -8.63
CA GLY A 276 -7.74 3.35 -9.80
C GLY A 276 -8.86 4.36 -10.04
N GLU A 277 -10.12 3.93 -9.89
CA GLU A 277 -11.30 4.81 -9.99
C GLU A 277 -11.36 5.84 -8.85
N ALA A 278 -11.02 5.43 -7.62
CA ALA A 278 -10.95 6.33 -6.47
C ALA A 278 -9.86 7.40 -6.62
N ILE A 279 -8.69 7.03 -7.16
CA ILE A 279 -7.61 7.98 -7.46
C ILE A 279 -8.06 8.96 -8.54
N LEU A 280 -8.65 8.48 -9.64
CA LEU A 280 -9.14 9.34 -10.72
C LEU A 280 -10.14 10.39 -10.21
N LYS A 281 -11.14 9.93 -9.43
CA LYS A 281 -12.13 10.81 -8.82
C LYS A 281 -11.52 11.83 -7.85
N ALA A 282 -10.45 11.46 -7.15
CA ALA A 282 -9.73 12.40 -6.28
C ALA A 282 -8.92 13.43 -7.07
N LEU A 283 -8.37 13.05 -8.24
CA LEU A 283 -7.66 13.97 -9.13
C LEU A 283 -8.62 15.01 -9.75
N GLU A 284 -9.85 14.61 -10.10
CA GLU A 284 -10.87 15.49 -10.69
C GLU A 284 -11.41 16.57 -9.73
N ARG A 285 -11.18 16.42 -8.42
CA ARG A 285 -11.65 17.35 -7.39
C ARG A 285 -10.66 18.47 -7.05
N ARG A 286 -9.51 18.52 -7.74
CA ARG A 286 -8.44 19.51 -7.51
C ARG A 286 -8.65 20.81 -8.25
#